data_AF-A0A162CD29-F1
#
_entry.id   AF-A0A162CD29-F1
#
_cell.length_a   1.000
_cell.length_b   1.000
_cell.length_c   1.000
_cell.angle_alpha   90.00
_cell.angle_beta   90.00
_cell.angle_gamma   90.00
#
_symmetry.space_group_name_H-M   'P 1'
#
loop_
_entity.id
_entity.type
_entity.pdbx_description
1 polymer ?
#
loop_
_entity_poly.entity_id
_entity_poly.type
_entity_poly.pdbx_seq_one_letter_code
_entity_poly.pdbx_strand_id
1 'polypeptide(L)' 'MKVLHLPVKARYFRQMQTGEKKYEYRLQTDYWRKRLEGREYDEVHIKLGYPKSGDTEKILVRPCVNASLKLTHLSTLSPK' A
#
# COMPACT_ATOMS: atom_id res chain seq x y z
N MET A 1 -15.91 -6.82 -4.90
CA MET A 1 -14.46 -6.55 -4.99
C MET A 1 -14.03 -5.71 -3.79
N LYS A 2 -13.16 -6.25 -2.94
CA LYS A 2 -12.61 -5.59 -1.75
C LYS A 2 -11.27 -4.96 -2.11
N VAL A 3 -11.20 -3.64 -2.03
CA VAL A 3 -10.01 -2.88 -2.39
C VAL A 3 -9.41 -2.21 -1.16
N LEU A 4 -8.11 -2.40 -0.96
CA LEU A 4 -7.36 -1.64 0.03
C LEU A 4 -6.79 -0.37 -0.62
N HIS A 5 -7.32 0.79 -0.24
CA HIS A 5 -6.77 2.08 -0.67
C HIS A 5 -5.64 2.56 0.25
N LEU A 6 -4.47 2.81 -0.33
CA LEU A 6 -3.27 3.30 0.34
C LEU A 6 -2.83 4.64 -0.25
N PRO A 7 -3.23 5.78 0.35
CA PRO A 7 -2.65 7.08 -0.03
C PRO A 7 -1.19 7.14 0.45
N VAL A 8 -0.29 7.51 -0.45
CA VAL A 8 1.16 7.65 -0.17
C VAL A 8 1.67 9.02 -0.61
N LYS A 9 2.84 9.41 -0.07
CA LYS A 9 3.51 10.65 -0.49
C LYS A 9 3.98 10.54 -1.94
N ALA A 10 4.03 11.68 -2.63
CA ALA A 10 4.38 11.74 -4.05
C ALA A 10 5.72 11.09 -4.40
N ARG A 11 6.74 11.28 -3.55
CA ARG A 11 8.05 10.65 -3.74
C ARG A 11 7.95 9.13 -3.82
N TYR A 12 7.19 8.51 -2.91
CA TYR A 12 7.07 7.06 -2.84
C TYR A 12 6.20 6.51 -3.95
N PHE A 13 5.13 7.22 -4.31
CA PHE A 13 4.29 6.86 -5.46
C PHE A 13 5.14 6.76 -6.73
N ARG A 14 5.94 7.80 -7.02
CA ARG A 14 6.79 7.83 -8.21
C ARG A 14 7.86 6.73 -8.17
N GLN A 15 8.48 6.49 -7.01
CA GLN A 15 9.43 5.38 -6.85
C GLN A 15 8.77 4.00 -7.05
N MET A 16 7.51 3.82 -6.67
CA MET A 16 6.76 2.58 -6.93
C MET A 16 6.34 2.46 -8.40
N GLN A 17 6.06 3.58 -9.04
CA GLN A 17 5.74 3.66 -10.46
C GLN A 17 6.95 3.27 -11.32
N THR A 18 8.16 3.72 -10.95
CA THR A 18 9.42 3.35 -11.61
C THR A 18 9.96 1.97 -11.20
N GLY A 19 9.39 1.35 -10.16
CA GLY A 19 9.83 0.06 -9.63
C GLY A 19 11.03 0.12 -8.67
N GLU A 20 11.56 1.31 -8.39
CA GLU A 20 12.64 1.56 -7.43
C GLU A 20 12.22 1.16 -6.00
N LYS A 21 10.95 1.40 -5.63
CA LYS A 21 10.39 1.04 -4.33
C LYS A 21 9.37 -0.09 -4.49
N LYS A 22 9.69 -1.26 -3.95
CA LYS A 22 8.83 -2.46 -4.03
C LYS A 22 7.84 -2.60 -2.88
N TYR A 23 8.16 -2.02 -1.72
CA TYR A 23 7.41 -2.23 -0.48
C TYR A 23 6.98 -0.90 0.15
N GLU A 24 5.75 -0.89 0.69
CA GLU A 24 5.23 0.19 1.54
C GLU A 24 5.15 -0.30 2.99
N TYR A 25 5.86 0.39 3.88
CA TYR A 25 5.86 0.08 5.31
C TYR A 25 5.02 1.12 6.05
N ARG A 26 4.23 0.67 7.03
CA ARG A 26 3.41 1.54 7.88
C ARG A 26 3.59 1.15 9.33
N LEU A 27 3.48 2.14 10.22
CA LEU A 27 3.48 1.90 11.65
C LEU A 27 2.30 1.00 12.02
N GLN A 28 2.56 -0.01 12.86
CA GLN A 28 1.56 -0.97 13.32
C GLN A 28 0.67 -0.34 14.40
N THR A 29 -0.15 0.63 14.01
CA THR A 29 -1.18 1.23 14.86
C THR A 29 -2.46 0.41 14.81
N ASP A 30 -3.34 0.57 15.81
CA ASP A 30 -4.64 -0.11 15.83
C ASP A 30 -5.49 0.20 14.59
N TYR A 31 -5.32 1.39 14.01
CA TYR A 31 -5.94 1.78 12.76
C TYR A 31 -5.53 0.85 11.60
N TRP A 32 -4.22 0.59 11.44
CA TRP A 32 -3.74 -0.32 10.38
C TRP A 32 -4.03 -1.77 10.71
N ARG A 33 -3.97 -2.14 11.99
CA ARG A 33 -4.30 -3.48 12.49
C ARG A 33 -5.71 -3.90 12.06
N LYS A 34 -6.71 -3.08 12.38
CA LYS A 34 -8.12 -3.31 12.02
C LYS A 34 -8.39 -3.46 10.53
N ARG A 35 -7.53 -2.85 9.70
CA ARG A 35 -7.63 -2.87 8.24
C ARG A 35 -6.89 -4.02 7.60
N LEU A 36 -5.97 -4.70 8.28
CA LEU A 36 -5.09 -5.69 7.65
C LEU A 36 -5.18 -7.06 8.31
N GLU A 37 -5.28 -7.14 9.63
CA GLU A 37 -5.38 -8.41 10.35
C GLU A 37 -6.76 -9.05 10.13
N GLY A 38 -6.78 -10.32 9.72
CA GLY A 38 -8.01 -11.06 9.42
C GLY A 38 -8.82 -10.48 8.25
N ARG A 39 -8.20 -9.65 7.39
CA ARG A 39 -8.84 -9.05 6.22
C ARG A 39 -8.26 -9.61 4.93
N GLU A 40 -9.16 -9.88 4.00
CA GLU A 40 -8.84 -10.29 2.63
C GLU A 40 -9.25 -9.17 1.68
N TYR A 41 -8.36 -8.86 0.75
CA TYR A 41 -8.56 -7.90 -0.32
C TYR A 41 -8.28 -8.59 -1.66
N ASP A 42 -9.00 -8.16 -2.69
CA ASP A 42 -8.77 -8.58 -4.07
C ASP A 42 -7.66 -7.72 -4.69
N GLU A 43 -7.60 -6.43 -4.33
CA GLU A 43 -6.64 -5.48 -4.86
C GLU A 43 -6.13 -4.48 -3.82
N VAL A 44 -4.93 -3.97 -4.07
CA VAL A 44 -4.34 -2.82 -3.39
C VAL A 44 -4.23 -1.67 -4.38
N HIS A 45 -4.86 -0.55 -4.06
CA HIS A 45 -4.81 0.68 -4.83
C HIS A 45 -3.92 1.68 -4.12
N ILE A 46 -2.71 1.85 -4.63
CA ILE A 46 -1.76 2.84 -4.13
C ILE A 46 -2.11 4.17 -4.80
N LYS A 47 -2.40 5.20 -4.02
CA LYS A 47 -2.88 6.50 -4.51
C LYS A 47 -1.85 7.60 -4.27
N LEU A 48 -1.65 8.47 -5.26
CA LEU A 48 -0.92 9.72 -5.10
C LEU A 48 -1.79 10.72 -4.32
N GLY A 49 -1.62 10.74 -2.99
CA GLY A 49 -2.49 11.52 -2.11
C GLY A 49 -3.96 11.09 -2.21
N TYR A 50 -4.85 12.06 -2.43
CA TYR A 50 -6.30 11.87 -2.59
C TYR A 50 -6.72 12.33 -3.99
N PRO A 51 -6.57 11.48 -5.02
CA PRO A 51 -6.95 11.83 -6.40
C PRO A 51 -8.45 12.09 -6.53
N LYS A 52 -8.82 12.97 -7.47
CA LYS A 52 -10.22 13.18 -7.84
C LYS A 52 -10.75 11.93 -8.58
N SER A 53 -12.07 11.78 -8.61
CA SER A 53 -12.70 10.76 -9.46
C SER A 53 -12.26 10.94 -10.91
N GLY A 54 -11.73 9.88 -11.53
CA GLY A 54 -11.22 9.91 -12.90
C GLY A 54 -9.70 10.05 -13.04
N ASP A 55 -8.97 10.41 -11.98
CA ASP A 55 -7.50 10.52 -12.00
C ASP A 55 -6.83 9.12 -11.92
N THR A 56 -6.99 8.29 -12.95
CA THR A 56 -6.46 6.92 -13.00
C THR A 56 -4.93 6.87 -12.99
N GLU A 57 -4.26 7.86 -13.59
CA GLU A 57 -2.79 7.99 -13.61
C GLU A 57 -2.18 8.11 -12.20
N LYS A 58 -2.99 8.56 -11.23
CA LYS A 58 -2.61 8.73 -9.83
C LYS A 58 -2.89 7.51 -8.98
N ILE A 59 -3.22 6.38 -9.61
CA ILE A 59 -3.58 5.13 -8.94
C ILE A 59 -2.77 3.99 -9.54
N LEU A 60 -1.94 3.35 -8.72
CA LEU A 60 -1.32 2.07 -9.07
C LEU A 60 -2.18 0.95 -8.50
N VAL A 61 -2.70 0.10 -9.39
CA VAL A 61 -3.49 -1.08 -9.02
C VAL A 61 -2.58 -2.29 -8.96
N ARG A 62 -2.66 -3.05 -7.87
CA ARG A 62 -1.91 -4.30 -7.67
C ARG A 62 -2.87 -5.41 -7.23
N PRO A 63 -2.91 -6.56 -7.93
CA PRO A 63 -3.71 -7.70 -7.48
C PRO A 63 -3.15 -8.24 -6.16
N CYS A 64 -4.05 -8.56 -5.24
CA CYS A 64 -3.70 -9.19 -3.97
C CYS A 64 -3.84 -10.70 -4.15
N VAL A 65 -2.78 -11.34 -4.67
CA VAL A 65 -2.75 -12.78 -4.99
C VAL A 65 -2.51 -13.65 -3.74
N ASN A 66 -3.34 -13.49 -2.70
CA ASN A 66 -3.32 -14.33 -1.49
C ASN A 66 -2.21 -14.01 -0.48
N ALA A 67 -1.64 -12.80 -0.53
CA ALA A 67 -0.73 -12.34 0.51
C ALA A 67 -1.56 -11.75 1.66
N SER A 68 -1.56 -12.40 2.82
CA SER A 68 -1.86 -11.70 4.08
C SER A 68 -0.90 -10.53 4.16
N LEU A 69 -1.40 -9.29 4.05
CA LEU A 69 -0.60 -8.08 4.16
C LEU A 69 0.00 -8.03 5.57
N LYS A 70 1.21 -8.57 5.73
CA LYS A 70 1.93 -8.55 7.00
C LYS A 70 2.45 -7.14 7.23
N LEU A 71 1.89 -6.45 8.22
CA LEU A 71 2.49 -5.24 8.78
C LEU A 71 3.80 -5.64 9.45
N THR A 72 4.93 -5.37 8.80
CA THR A 72 6.25 -5.52 9.43
C THR A 72 6.69 -4.17 10.01
N HIS A 73 7.08 -4.17 11.28
CA HIS A 73 7.65 -2.99 11.95
C HIS A 73 9.00 -2.61 11.32
N LEU A 74 9.24 -1.31 11.13
CA LEU A 74 10.49 -0.78 10.54
C LEU A 74 11.76 -1.06 11.38
N SER A 75 11.64 -1.63 12.58
CA SER A 75 12.82 -1.97 13.40
C SER A 75 13.49 -3.30 13.05
N THR A 76 12.94 -4.12 12.15
CA THR A 76 13.51 -5.44 11.81
C THR A 76 14.00 -5.56 10.37
N LEU A 77 13.85 -4.51 9.55
CA LEU A 77 14.40 -4.47 8.20
C LEU A 77 15.52 -3.42 8.16
N SER A 78 16.65 -3.77 8.77
CA SER A 78 17.93 -3.21 8.33
C SER A 78 18.15 -3.68 6.89
N PRO A 79 18.25 -2.76 5.90
CA PRO A 79 18.84 -3.14 4.64
C PRO A 79 20.32 -3.43 4.91
N LYS A 80 20.76 -4.66 4.61
CA LYS A 80 22.17 -4.92 4.36
C LYS A 80 22.59 -4.19 3.10
#